data_AF-A0A8B6N194-F1
#
_entry.id   AF-A0A8B6N194-F1
#
_cell.length_a   1.000
_cell.length_b   1.000
_cell.length_c   1.000
_cell.angle_alpha   90.00
_cell.angle_beta   90.00
_cell.angle_gamma   90.00
#
_symmetry.space_group_name_H-M   'P 1'
#
loop_
_entity.id
_entity.type
_entity.pdbx_description
1 polymer ?
#
loop_
_entity_poly.entity_id
_entity_poly.type
_entity_poly.pdbx_seq_one_letter_code
_entity_poly.pdbx_strand_id
1 'polypeptide(L)'
;MKTENTTLHAFKALACFSIVSLHFLLPGQFGVFYQIVARFAVPFFMMLSGYFSFNICRDKVKYRLKQMLLLTAASLLFYTIVHFVNLVLTRELTEKMASIDLSDFTNFFLFNSPRDLIGSAATPIWYLLAISYIYTLYLVFYKHFHRLTSFGVSLFLLVLAFCIEFNISGTLYYRNFLFMGLPFFILGMQFAKHRDRILAYDLSSVRKWAIGLGIAGLILLEYCFMGTEYDLYPSTLFSSSAIFFYAVRNGTDIDIPILNNIAKRYATMIYIIHPFIIFIFRSIMPRNTIYSFGFFIIFLLSYLLSIAFQKTIRPRLISALPAQ
;
A
#
# COMPACT_ATOMS: atom_id res chain seq x y z
N MET A 1 -21.66 2.99 20.29
CA MET A 1 -20.52 3.54 19.52
C MET A 1 -19.41 2.49 19.49
N LYS A 2 -18.93 2.05 18.32
CA LYS A 2 -17.66 1.30 18.29
C LYS A 2 -16.56 2.31 18.62
N THR A 3 -15.84 2.08 19.71
CA THR A 3 -14.66 2.86 20.07
C THR A 3 -13.68 2.85 18.90
N GLU A 4 -13.16 4.03 18.59
CA GLU A 4 -12.22 4.21 17.50
C GLU A 4 -10.87 3.55 17.86
N ASN A 5 -10.24 2.89 16.89
CA ASN A 5 -8.94 2.24 17.11
C ASN A 5 -7.82 3.22 16.70
N THR A 6 -7.33 4.00 17.66
CA THR A 6 -6.28 5.01 17.47
C THR A 6 -4.92 4.36 17.19
N THR A 7 -4.65 3.19 17.77
CA THR A 7 -3.42 2.44 17.48
C THR A 7 -3.34 2.00 16.02
N LEU A 8 -4.44 1.50 15.46
CA LEU A 8 -4.52 1.14 14.04
C LEU A 8 -4.34 2.36 13.13
N HIS A 9 -4.82 3.54 13.55
CA HIS A 9 -4.54 4.79 12.86
C HIS A 9 -3.05 5.16 12.91
N ALA A 10 -2.40 5.04 14.06
CA ALA A 10 -0.97 5.29 14.18
C ALA A 10 -0.16 4.41 13.21
N PHE A 11 -0.45 3.10 13.16
CA PHE A 11 0.22 2.21 12.20
C PHE A 11 -0.15 2.47 10.75
N LYS A 12 -1.38 2.92 10.44
CA LYS A 12 -1.74 3.37 9.10
C LYS A 12 -0.94 4.61 8.67
N ALA A 13 -0.69 5.54 9.59
CA ALA A 13 0.17 6.69 9.32
C ALA A 13 1.64 6.27 9.13
N LEU A 14 2.14 5.33 9.94
CA LEU A 14 3.49 4.76 9.78
C LEU A 14 3.63 4.00 8.45
N ALA A 15 2.62 3.23 8.05
CA ALA A 15 2.61 2.55 6.75
C ALA A 15 2.63 3.58 5.60
N CYS A 16 1.88 4.68 5.73
CA CYS A 16 1.91 5.78 4.75
C CYS A 16 3.32 6.39 4.61
N PHE A 17 3.96 6.71 5.73
CA PHE A 17 5.36 7.16 5.77
C PHE A 17 6.31 6.15 5.11
N SER A 18 6.14 4.87 5.44
CA SER A 18 6.97 3.78 4.94
C SER A 18 6.83 3.60 3.42
N ILE A 19 5.64 3.74 2.85
CA ILE A 19 5.45 3.72 1.39
C ILE A 19 6.25 4.84 0.73
N VAL A 20 6.22 6.06 1.27
CA VAL A 20 7.01 7.16 0.69
C VAL A 20 8.51 6.83 0.77
N SER A 21 8.97 6.23 1.86
CA SER A 21 10.38 5.87 2.04
C SER A 21 10.86 4.76 1.09
N LEU A 22 9.95 3.89 0.63
CA LEU A 22 10.26 2.88 -0.39
C LEU A 22 10.49 3.49 -1.77
N HIS A 23 9.93 4.68 -2.05
CA HIS A 23 10.08 5.35 -3.34
C HIS A 23 11.15 6.45 -3.33
N PHE A 24 11.46 6.98 -2.15
CA PHE A 24 12.57 7.89 -1.92
C PHE A 24 13.22 7.58 -0.57
N LEU A 25 14.44 7.06 -0.61
CA LEU A 25 15.11 6.52 0.57
C LEU A 25 15.36 7.59 1.63
N LEU A 26 15.33 7.14 2.88
CA LEU A 26 15.94 7.86 3.99
C LEU A 26 17.47 7.94 3.77
N PRO A 27 18.15 8.91 4.39
CA PRO A 27 19.58 9.10 4.18
C PRO A 27 20.43 7.97 4.79
N GLY A 28 21.55 7.68 4.13
CA GLY A 28 22.60 6.79 4.63
C GLY A 28 22.21 5.31 4.73
N GLN A 29 23.04 4.54 5.44
CA GLN A 29 22.84 3.10 5.64
C GLN A 29 21.53 2.77 6.37
N PHE A 30 21.08 3.68 7.24
CA PHE A 30 19.78 3.55 7.89
C PHE A 30 18.64 3.48 6.87
N GLY A 31 18.67 4.30 5.81
CA GLY A 31 17.64 4.25 4.78
C GLY A 31 17.66 2.99 3.95
N VAL A 32 18.84 2.43 3.68
CA VAL A 32 18.96 1.13 3.00
C VAL A 32 18.34 0.02 3.86
N PHE A 33 18.71 -0.04 5.14
CA PHE A 33 18.12 -0.97 6.10
C PHE A 33 16.60 -0.79 6.25
N TYR A 34 16.15 0.47 6.37
CA TYR A 34 14.74 0.79 6.56
C TYR A 34 13.87 0.37 5.38
N GLN A 35 14.42 0.19 4.16
CA GLN A 35 13.64 -0.35 3.04
C GLN A 35 13.06 -1.73 3.36
N ILE A 36 13.80 -2.59 4.05
CA ILE A 36 13.31 -3.92 4.43
C ILE A 36 12.19 -3.78 5.46
N VAL A 37 12.43 -2.95 6.48
CA VAL A 37 11.43 -2.64 7.51
C VAL A 37 10.15 -2.10 6.86
N ALA A 38 10.26 -1.14 5.94
CA ALA A 38 9.15 -0.42 5.32
C ALA A 38 8.21 -1.29 4.48
N ARG A 39 8.64 -2.49 4.07
CA ARG A 39 7.83 -3.41 3.23
C ARG A 39 6.60 -3.94 3.90
N PHE A 40 6.49 -3.86 5.23
CA PHE A 40 5.25 -4.18 5.95
C PHE A 40 4.04 -3.35 5.48
N ALA A 41 4.29 -2.16 4.89
CA ALA A 41 3.26 -1.16 4.67
C ALA A 41 2.16 -1.60 3.69
N VAL A 42 2.52 -2.18 2.53
CA VAL A 42 1.54 -2.64 1.55
C VAL A 42 0.70 -3.82 2.09
N PRO A 43 1.31 -4.89 2.65
CA PRO A 43 0.61 -5.92 3.41
C PRO A 43 -0.35 -5.36 4.47
N PHE A 44 0.09 -4.36 5.23
CA PHE A 44 -0.72 -3.72 6.26
C PHE A 44 -1.97 -3.06 5.65
N PHE A 45 -1.86 -2.32 4.54
CA PHE A 45 -3.02 -1.73 3.86
C PHE A 45 -3.97 -2.77 3.27
N MET A 46 -3.45 -3.88 2.74
CA MET A 46 -4.28 -5.00 2.28
C MET A 46 -5.03 -5.66 3.45
N MET A 47 -4.35 -5.94 4.56
CA MET A 47 -4.97 -6.45 5.79
C MET A 47 -6.01 -5.48 6.34
N LEU A 48 -5.73 -4.18 6.36
CA LEU A 48 -6.66 -3.15 6.79
C LEU A 48 -7.96 -3.19 5.97
N SER A 49 -7.82 -3.29 4.65
CA SER A 49 -8.95 -3.39 3.73
C SER A 49 -9.77 -4.67 3.96
N GLY A 50 -9.10 -5.80 4.14
CA GLY A 50 -9.74 -7.09 4.43
C GLY A 50 -10.46 -7.11 5.78
N TYR A 51 -9.81 -6.61 6.82
CA TYR A 51 -10.34 -6.53 8.18
C TYR A 51 -11.66 -5.76 8.24
N PHE A 52 -11.70 -4.57 7.62
CA PHE A 52 -12.94 -3.79 7.56
C PHE A 52 -13.96 -4.31 6.54
N SER A 53 -13.61 -5.30 5.72
CA SER A 53 -14.49 -5.95 4.73
C SER A 53 -15.04 -7.28 5.20
N PHE A 54 -14.70 -7.73 6.40
CA PHE A 54 -15.26 -8.96 6.93
C PHE A 54 -16.77 -8.82 7.22
N ASN A 55 -17.55 -9.76 6.69
CA ASN A 55 -19.00 -9.89 6.88
C ASN A 55 -19.81 -8.61 6.58
N ILE A 56 -19.42 -7.86 5.54
CA ILE A 56 -20.18 -6.69 5.07
C ILE A 56 -21.21 -7.08 4.01
N CYS A 57 -22.33 -6.33 3.96
CA CYS A 57 -23.36 -6.58 2.96
C CYS A 57 -22.87 -6.29 1.53
N ARG A 58 -23.49 -6.95 0.54
CA ARG A 58 -23.15 -6.84 -0.88
C ARG A 58 -23.12 -5.40 -1.38
N ASP A 59 -24.05 -4.56 -0.95
CA ASP A 59 -24.10 -3.16 -1.38
C ASP A 59 -22.95 -2.33 -0.80
N LYS A 60 -22.46 -2.67 0.39
CA LYS A 60 -21.25 -2.05 0.96
C LYS A 60 -19.99 -2.49 0.20
N VAL A 61 -19.93 -3.75 -0.26
CA VAL A 61 -18.86 -4.21 -1.16
C VAL A 61 -18.92 -3.44 -2.49
N LYS A 62 -20.10 -3.32 -3.12
CA LYS A 62 -20.30 -2.53 -4.34
C LYS A 62 -19.88 -1.07 -4.17
N TYR A 63 -20.28 -0.45 -3.06
CA TYR A 63 -19.92 0.92 -2.74
C TYR A 63 -18.39 1.08 -2.64
N ARG A 64 -17.71 0.17 -1.92
CA ARG A 64 -16.25 0.20 -1.82
C ARG A 64 -15.57 -0.02 -3.15
N LEU A 65 -16.04 -0.97 -3.96
CA LEU A 65 -15.54 -1.17 -5.32
C LEU A 65 -15.68 0.12 -6.14
N LYS A 66 -16.86 0.75 -6.14
CA LYS A 66 -17.09 2.03 -6.85
C LYS A 66 -16.12 3.11 -6.41
N GLN A 67 -15.89 3.27 -5.10
CA GLN A 67 -14.94 4.25 -4.58
C GLN A 67 -13.50 3.94 -5.03
N MET A 68 -13.08 2.68 -4.98
CA MET A 68 -11.74 2.28 -5.43
C MET A 68 -11.57 2.43 -6.95
N LEU A 69 -12.57 2.08 -7.75
CA LEU A 69 -12.55 2.26 -9.20
C LEU A 69 -12.48 3.75 -9.59
N LEU A 70 -13.27 4.61 -8.94
CA LEU A 70 -13.24 6.05 -9.19
C LEU A 70 -11.86 6.63 -8.85
N LEU A 71 -11.30 6.24 -7.70
CA LEU A 71 -9.98 6.66 -7.28
C LEU A 71 -8.89 6.15 -8.22
N THR A 72 -9.00 4.90 -8.68
CA THR A 72 -8.08 4.28 -9.63
C THR A 72 -8.14 5.02 -10.96
N ALA A 73 -9.32 5.25 -11.52
CA ALA A 73 -9.52 5.95 -12.78
C ALA A 73 -8.98 7.39 -12.72
N ALA A 74 -9.27 8.13 -11.64
CA ALA A 74 -8.74 9.47 -11.43
C ALA A 74 -7.21 9.48 -11.33
N SER A 75 -6.62 8.50 -10.63
CA SER A 75 -5.16 8.38 -10.49
C SER A 75 -4.51 8.01 -11.82
N LEU A 76 -5.07 7.05 -12.56
CA LEU A 76 -4.58 6.65 -13.88
C LEU A 76 -4.61 7.85 -14.84
N LEU A 77 -5.73 8.57 -14.92
CA LEU A 77 -5.85 9.76 -15.75
C LEU A 77 -4.80 10.82 -15.37
N PHE A 78 -4.65 11.11 -14.08
CA PHE A 78 -3.65 12.06 -13.59
C PHE A 78 -2.23 11.66 -14.03
N TYR A 79 -1.84 10.41 -13.82
CA TYR A 79 -0.50 9.96 -14.19
C TYR A 79 -0.29 9.80 -15.70
N THR A 80 -1.34 9.51 -16.47
CA THR A 80 -1.28 9.56 -17.94
C THR A 80 -0.97 10.98 -18.41
N ILE A 81 -1.60 12.00 -17.83
CA ILE A 81 -1.30 13.40 -18.15
C ILE A 81 0.15 13.74 -17.76
N VAL A 82 0.59 13.37 -16.56
CA VAL A 82 1.98 13.60 -16.11
C VAL A 82 2.98 12.93 -17.04
N HIS A 83 2.75 11.68 -17.41
CA HIS A 83 3.63 10.93 -18.30
C HIS A 83 3.65 11.53 -19.71
N PHE A 84 2.49 11.88 -20.26
CA PHE A 84 2.38 12.53 -21.56
C PHE A 84 3.14 13.86 -21.60
N VAL A 85 2.94 14.72 -20.59
CA VAL A 85 3.68 16.00 -20.48
C VAL A 85 5.18 15.74 -20.41
N ASN A 86 5.63 14.77 -19.62
CA ASN A 86 7.05 14.40 -19.56
C ASN A 86 7.59 13.98 -20.94
N LEU A 87 6.90 13.09 -21.65
CA LEU A 87 7.31 12.63 -22.99
C LEU A 87 7.40 13.76 -24.02
N VAL A 88 6.50 14.73 -23.96
CA VAL A 88 6.54 15.91 -24.82
C VAL A 88 7.76 16.78 -24.49
N LEU A 89 8.04 17.01 -23.19
CA LEU A 89 9.19 17.80 -22.74
C LEU A 89 10.53 17.12 -23.07
N THR A 90 10.61 15.79 -22.97
CA THR A 90 11.82 15.01 -23.30
C THR A 90 11.95 14.68 -24.79
N ARG A 91 10.91 14.96 -25.59
CA ARG A 91 10.81 14.62 -27.03
C ARG A 91 10.86 13.11 -27.33
N GLU A 92 10.44 12.29 -26.37
CA GLU A 92 10.44 10.82 -26.47
C GLU A 92 9.06 10.25 -26.85
N LEU A 93 8.06 11.10 -27.12
CA LEU A 93 6.68 10.67 -27.39
C LEU A 93 6.57 9.67 -28.55
N THR A 94 7.22 9.97 -29.68
CA THR A 94 7.17 9.11 -30.87
C THR A 94 7.80 7.75 -30.62
N GLU A 95 8.96 7.72 -29.95
CA GLU A 95 9.65 6.48 -29.59
C GLU A 95 8.79 5.65 -28.64
N LYS A 96 8.19 6.28 -27.64
CA LYS A 96 7.31 5.59 -26.70
C LYS A 96 6.07 5.01 -27.37
N MET A 97 5.43 5.75 -28.28
CA MET A 97 4.27 5.25 -29.03
C MET A 97 4.63 4.05 -29.91
N ALA A 98 5.82 4.08 -30.53
CA ALA A 98 6.31 2.97 -31.34
C ALA A 98 6.69 1.73 -30.51
N SER A 99 7.03 1.92 -29.23
CA SER A 99 7.44 0.82 -28.34
C SER A 99 6.26 0.11 -27.66
N ILE A 100 5.04 0.62 -27.73
CA ILE A 100 3.89 0.03 -27.04
C ILE A 100 3.47 -1.25 -27.78
N ASP A 101 3.38 -2.34 -27.02
CA ASP A 101 2.96 -3.63 -27.56
C ASP A 101 1.73 -4.19 -26.84
N LEU A 102 1.24 -5.35 -27.29
CA LEU A 102 0.10 -6.04 -26.66
C LEU A 102 0.45 -6.59 -25.26
N SER A 103 1.74 -6.85 -25.01
CA SER A 103 2.21 -7.36 -23.72
C SER A 103 2.08 -6.30 -22.62
N ASP A 104 2.25 -5.01 -22.95
CA ASP A 104 2.03 -3.90 -22.03
C ASP A 104 0.58 -3.84 -21.52
N PHE A 105 -0.40 -4.04 -22.41
CA PHE A 105 -1.82 -4.13 -22.04
C PHE A 105 -2.10 -5.39 -21.21
N THR A 106 -1.45 -6.50 -21.56
CA THR A 106 -1.56 -7.75 -20.79
C THR A 106 -1.03 -7.55 -19.37
N ASN A 107 0.12 -6.89 -19.22
CA ASN A 107 0.74 -6.54 -17.95
C ASN A 107 -0.16 -5.62 -17.12
N PHE A 108 -0.79 -4.65 -17.77
CA PHE A 108 -1.76 -3.76 -17.13
C PHE A 108 -2.99 -4.53 -16.59
N PHE A 109 -3.67 -5.28 -17.46
CA PHE A 109 -4.96 -5.89 -17.13
C PHE A 109 -4.83 -7.17 -16.30
N LEU A 110 -3.80 -7.99 -16.49
CA LEU A 110 -3.65 -9.25 -15.77
C LEU A 110 -2.78 -9.11 -14.51
N PHE A 111 -1.69 -8.33 -14.60
CA PHE A 111 -0.69 -8.23 -13.53
C PHE A 111 -0.74 -6.92 -12.75
N ASN A 112 -1.74 -6.06 -13.01
CA ASN A 112 -1.87 -4.76 -12.36
C ASN A 112 -0.61 -3.87 -12.51
N SER A 113 0.12 -3.98 -13.62
CA SER A 113 1.33 -3.19 -13.87
C SER A 113 1.04 -2.01 -14.82
N PRO A 114 0.81 -0.79 -14.31
CA PRO A 114 0.61 0.39 -15.15
C PRO A 114 1.90 1.04 -15.63
N ARG A 115 3.06 0.57 -15.15
CA ARG A 115 4.37 1.20 -15.37
C ARG A 115 4.72 1.32 -16.85
N ASP A 116 4.47 0.27 -17.62
CA ASP A 116 4.94 0.21 -19.00
C ASP A 116 4.07 1.09 -19.91
N LEU A 117 2.80 1.29 -19.59
CA LEU A 117 1.90 2.18 -20.32
C LEU A 117 1.96 3.65 -19.86
N ILE A 118 2.14 3.89 -18.56
CA ILE A 118 1.89 5.20 -17.91
C ILE A 118 3.15 5.72 -17.17
N GLY A 119 4.30 5.10 -17.42
CA GLY A 119 5.58 5.52 -16.86
C GLY A 119 5.79 5.11 -15.39
N SER A 120 7.02 5.29 -14.92
CA SER A 120 7.44 4.83 -13.58
C SER A 120 6.73 5.53 -12.42
N ALA A 121 6.28 6.78 -12.59
CA ALA A 121 5.53 7.52 -11.58
C ALA A 121 4.17 6.88 -11.26
N ALA A 122 3.58 6.14 -12.21
CA ALA A 122 2.34 5.41 -12.02
C ALA A 122 2.53 4.07 -11.29
N THR A 123 3.77 3.62 -11.06
CA THR A 123 4.06 2.29 -10.48
C THR A 123 3.21 2.02 -9.23
N PRO A 124 3.10 2.92 -8.24
CA PRO A 124 2.31 2.64 -7.03
C PRO A 124 0.85 2.32 -7.33
N ILE A 125 0.24 2.83 -8.40
CA ILE A 125 -1.18 2.60 -8.74
C ILE A 125 -1.53 1.11 -8.86
N TRP A 126 -0.54 0.21 -9.02
CA TRP A 126 -0.71 -1.24 -8.93
C TRP A 126 -1.57 -1.68 -7.73
N TYR A 127 -1.42 -1.05 -6.56
CA TYR A 127 -2.20 -1.40 -5.37
C TYR A 127 -3.68 -0.99 -5.49
N LEU A 128 -3.98 0.15 -6.13
CA LEU A 128 -5.36 0.60 -6.38
C LEU A 128 -6.08 -0.31 -7.39
N LEU A 129 -5.36 -0.74 -8.42
CA LEU A 129 -5.82 -1.78 -9.35
C LEU A 129 -6.06 -3.10 -8.59
N ALA A 130 -5.07 -3.54 -7.80
CA ALA A 130 -5.14 -4.79 -7.07
C ALA A 130 -6.33 -4.86 -6.10
N ILE A 131 -6.57 -3.80 -5.32
CA ILE A 131 -7.69 -3.78 -4.39
C ILE A 131 -9.04 -3.73 -5.12
N SER A 132 -9.11 -3.07 -6.27
CA SER A 132 -10.31 -3.06 -7.12
C SER A 132 -10.61 -4.47 -7.64
N TYR A 133 -9.59 -5.23 -8.03
CA TYR A 133 -9.73 -6.62 -8.49
C TYR A 133 -10.22 -7.52 -7.36
N ILE A 134 -9.66 -7.37 -6.15
CA ILE A 134 -10.09 -8.14 -4.98
C ILE A 134 -11.57 -7.86 -4.65
N TYR A 135 -12.01 -6.59 -4.68
CA TYR A 135 -13.43 -6.28 -4.46
C TYR A 135 -14.34 -6.80 -5.57
N THR A 136 -13.88 -6.81 -6.83
CA THR A 136 -14.60 -7.47 -7.92
C THR A 136 -14.75 -8.97 -7.67
N LEU A 137 -13.67 -9.66 -7.30
CA LEU A 137 -13.71 -11.08 -6.92
C LEU A 137 -14.65 -11.32 -5.73
N TYR A 138 -14.64 -10.43 -4.73
CA TYR A 138 -15.57 -10.50 -3.62
C TYR A 138 -17.02 -10.39 -4.12
N LEU A 139 -17.35 -9.48 -5.04
CA LEU A 139 -18.72 -9.41 -5.58
C LEU A 139 -19.11 -10.63 -6.40
N VAL A 140 -18.21 -11.12 -7.26
CA VAL A 140 -18.45 -12.29 -8.12
C VAL A 140 -18.70 -13.52 -7.27
N PHE A 141 -17.88 -13.75 -6.25
CA PHE A 141 -17.98 -14.91 -5.36
C PHE A 141 -18.72 -14.61 -4.06
N TYR A 142 -19.52 -13.55 -3.96
CA TYR A 142 -20.04 -13.01 -2.69
C TYR A 142 -20.61 -14.08 -1.73
N LYS A 143 -21.41 -15.02 -2.24
CA LYS A 143 -22.01 -16.12 -1.44
C LYS A 143 -20.96 -17.08 -0.86
N HIS A 144 -19.86 -17.31 -1.56
CA HIS A 144 -18.83 -18.28 -1.23
C HIS A 144 -17.50 -17.64 -0.77
N PHE A 145 -17.36 -16.32 -0.88
CA PHE A 145 -16.09 -15.63 -0.70
C PHE A 145 -15.50 -15.89 0.69
N HIS A 146 -16.32 -15.89 1.74
CA HIS A 146 -15.87 -16.22 3.11
C HIS A 146 -15.37 -17.66 3.28
N ARG A 147 -15.86 -18.61 2.48
CA ARG A 147 -15.37 -20.00 2.46
C ARG A 147 -14.06 -20.12 1.68
N LEU A 148 -13.93 -19.36 0.59
CA LEU A 148 -12.73 -19.31 -0.26
C LEU A 148 -11.58 -18.51 0.37
N THR A 149 -11.87 -17.63 1.32
CA THR A 149 -10.90 -16.78 2.01
C THR A 149 -10.48 -17.36 3.36
N SER A 150 -10.05 -18.63 3.37
CA SER A 150 -9.54 -19.28 4.59
C SER A 150 -8.07 -18.91 4.86
N PHE A 151 -7.62 -19.08 6.11
CA PHE A 151 -6.20 -18.89 6.46
C PHE A 151 -5.27 -19.78 5.63
N GLY A 152 -5.66 -21.03 5.37
CA GLY A 152 -4.89 -21.97 4.55
C GLY A 152 -4.72 -21.48 3.10
N VAL A 153 -5.75 -20.86 2.51
CA VAL A 153 -5.65 -20.27 1.16
C VAL A 153 -4.68 -19.09 1.16
N SER A 154 -4.72 -18.25 2.19
CA SER A 154 -3.76 -17.13 2.33
C SER A 154 -2.31 -17.65 2.40
N LEU A 155 -2.04 -18.65 3.24
CA LEU A 155 -0.71 -19.25 3.35
C LEU A 155 -0.25 -19.89 2.04
N PHE A 156 -1.13 -20.62 1.37
CA PHE A 156 -0.82 -21.23 0.07
C PHE A 156 -0.42 -20.18 -0.98
N LEU A 157 -1.20 -19.10 -1.10
CA LEU A 157 -0.89 -18.00 -2.02
C LEU A 157 0.42 -17.29 -1.66
N LEU A 158 0.72 -17.11 -0.36
CA LEU A 158 1.98 -16.52 0.09
C LEU A 158 3.18 -17.42 -0.21
N VAL A 159 3.06 -18.74 -0.02
CA VAL A 159 4.12 -19.69 -0.38
C VAL A 159 4.40 -19.60 -1.88
N LEU A 160 3.36 -19.59 -2.73
CA LEU A 160 3.54 -19.38 -4.16
C LEU A 160 4.18 -18.01 -4.47
N ALA A 161 3.77 -16.95 -3.78
CA ALA A 161 4.35 -15.62 -3.95
C ALA A 161 5.86 -15.62 -3.64
N PHE A 162 6.27 -16.25 -2.53
CA PHE A 162 7.67 -16.42 -2.18
C PHE A 162 8.44 -17.26 -3.20
N CYS A 163 7.86 -18.37 -3.66
CA CYS A 163 8.48 -19.19 -4.70
C CYS A 163 8.70 -18.39 -5.99
N ILE A 164 7.72 -17.58 -6.41
CA ILE A 164 7.83 -16.72 -7.60
C ILE A 164 8.90 -15.65 -7.38
N GLU A 165 8.86 -14.92 -6.27
CA GLU A 165 9.81 -13.87 -5.91
C GLU A 165 11.27 -14.37 -5.93
N PHE A 166 11.53 -15.55 -5.37
CA PHE A 166 12.90 -16.07 -5.26
C PHE A 166 13.41 -16.80 -6.52
N ASN A 167 12.54 -17.21 -7.44
CA ASN A 167 12.94 -18.04 -8.58
C ASN A 167 12.66 -17.41 -9.96
N ILE A 168 11.83 -16.38 -10.05
CA ILE A 168 11.43 -15.78 -11.32
C ILE A 168 11.85 -14.32 -11.36
N SER A 169 12.59 -13.95 -12.41
CA SER A 169 12.93 -12.56 -12.69
C SER A 169 11.68 -11.80 -13.16
N GLY A 170 11.21 -10.84 -12.38
CA GLY A 170 10.16 -9.91 -12.79
C GLY A 170 9.13 -9.65 -11.70
N THR A 171 9.08 -8.40 -11.24
CA THR A 171 8.23 -8.02 -10.09
C THR A 171 6.74 -8.21 -10.35
N LEU A 172 6.31 -8.21 -11.60
CA LEU A 172 4.89 -8.29 -12.00
C LEU A 172 4.22 -9.64 -11.65
N TYR A 173 5.01 -10.72 -11.57
CA TYR A 173 4.47 -12.07 -11.35
C TYR A 173 4.03 -12.32 -9.91
N TYR A 174 4.63 -11.64 -8.93
CA TYR A 174 4.19 -11.69 -7.53
C TYR A 174 3.48 -10.39 -7.10
N ARG A 175 3.84 -9.22 -7.65
CA ARG A 175 3.29 -7.90 -7.26
C ARG A 175 1.99 -7.59 -7.97
N ASN A 176 0.98 -8.39 -7.69
CA ASN A 176 -0.36 -8.26 -8.26
C ASN A 176 -1.46 -8.58 -7.23
N PHE A 177 -2.72 -8.46 -7.64
CA PHE A 177 -3.87 -8.72 -6.79
C PHE A 177 -3.89 -10.14 -6.22
N LEU A 178 -3.31 -11.14 -6.88
CA LEU A 178 -3.45 -12.54 -6.50
C LEU A 178 -2.42 -12.96 -5.46
N PHE A 179 -1.15 -12.61 -5.65
CA PHE A 179 -0.04 -13.11 -4.82
C PHE A 179 0.40 -12.13 -3.73
N MET A 180 0.26 -10.82 -3.95
CA MET A 180 0.55 -9.81 -2.92
C MET A 180 -0.72 -9.14 -2.36
N GLY A 181 -1.79 -9.04 -3.13
CA GLY A 181 -3.03 -8.41 -2.67
C GLY A 181 -3.91 -9.32 -1.81
N LEU A 182 -4.43 -10.38 -2.44
CA LEU A 182 -5.44 -11.28 -1.91
C LEU A 182 -5.01 -11.99 -0.62
N PRO A 183 -3.80 -12.59 -0.50
CA PRO A 183 -3.43 -13.27 0.74
C PRO A 183 -3.45 -12.35 1.96
N PHE A 184 -2.91 -11.13 1.86
CA PHE A 184 -2.93 -10.17 2.96
C PHE A 184 -4.33 -9.61 3.21
N PHE A 185 -5.15 -9.42 2.17
CA PHE A 185 -6.58 -9.11 2.36
C PHE A 185 -7.29 -10.23 3.15
N ILE A 186 -7.02 -11.49 2.83
CA ILE A 186 -7.56 -12.64 3.56
C ILE A 186 -7.06 -12.66 5.00
N LEU A 187 -5.78 -12.39 5.27
CA LEU A 187 -5.25 -12.29 6.64
C LEU A 187 -6.02 -11.24 7.45
N GLY A 188 -6.29 -10.07 6.85
CA GLY A 188 -7.14 -9.04 7.44
C GLY A 188 -8.53 -9.56 7.83
N MET A 189 -9.18 -10.31 6.94
CA MET A 189 -10.48 -10.94 7.23
C MET A 189 -10.38 -11.97 8.37
N GLN A 190 -9.28 -12.72 8.46
CA GLN A 190 -9.06 -13.67 9.57
C GLN A 190 -8.85 -12.95 10.90
N PHE A 191 -8.12 -11.83 10.93
CA PHE A 191 -8.02 -10.97 12.11
C PHE A 191 -9.39 -10.46 12.57
N ALA A 192 -10.26 -10.08 11.63
CA ALA A 192 -11.62 -9.65 11.96
C ALA A 192 -12.48 -10.82 12.49
N LYS A 193 -12.40 -11.98 11.85
CA LYS A 193 -13.11 -13.20 12.25
C LYS A 193 -12.73 -13.67 13.66
N HIS A 194 -11.46 -13.54 14.02
CA HIS A 194 -10.93 -13.99 15.31
C HIS A 194 -10.69 -12.87 16.31
N ARG A 195 -11.26 -11.68 16.08
CA ARG A 195 -11.07 -10.49 16.91
C ARG A 195 -11.31 -10.75 18.39
N ASP A 196 -12.41 -11.41 18.74
CA ASP A 196 -12.75 -11.63 20.15
C ASP A 196 -11.76 -12.57 20.85
N ARG A 197 -11.21 -13.55 20.11
CA ARG A 197 -10.11 -14.39 20.60
C ARG A 197 -8.83 -13.59 20.79
N ILE A 198 -8.50 -12.69 19.88
CA ILE A 198 -7.31 -11.81 19.98
C ILE A 198 -7.41 -10.89 21.21
N LEU A 199 -8.60 -10.39 21.50
CA LEU A 199 -8.86 -9.55 22.68
C LEU A 199 -8.81 -10.35 23.99
N ALA A 200 -9.28 -11.60 23.99
CA ALA A 200 -9.20 -12.47 25.15
C ALA A 200 -7.79 -13.04 25.39
N TYR A 201 -6.97 -13.16 24.35
CA TYR A 201 -5.68 -13.83 24.42
C TYR A 201 -4.58 -12.94 24.99
N ASP A 202 -4.05 -13.28 26.17
CA ASP A 202 -2.91 -12.57 26.75
C ASP A 202 -1.59 -13.32 26.58
N LEU A 203 -0.56 -12.58 26.17
CA LEU A 203 0.81 -13.05 26.07
C LEU A 203 1.62 -12.45 27.21
N SER A 204 2.42 -13.27 27.87
CA SER A 204 3.41 -12.77 28.84
C SER A 204 4.36 -11.78 28.16
N SER A 205 4.84 -10.80 28.93
CA SER A 205 5.78 -9.79 28.42
C SER A 205 7.02 -10.41 27.78
N VAL A 206 7.53 -11.52 28.34
CA VAL A 206 8.65 -12.29 27.79
C VAL A 206 8.36 -12.79 26.38
N ARG A 207 7.17 -13.35 26.13
CA ARG A 207 6.79 -13.83 24.79
C ARG A 207 6.64 -12.68 23.79
N LYS A 208 6.08 -11.54 24.22
CA LYS A 208 5.97 -10.33 23.39
C LYS A 208 7.36 -9.85 22.94
N TRP A 209 8.31 -9.75 23.87
CA TRP A 209 9.71 -9.40 23.57
C TRP A 209 10.40 -10.44 22.69
N ALA A 210 10.21 -11.74 22.96
CA ALA A 210 10.80 -12.80 22.14
C ALA A 210 10.32 -12.74 20.69
N ILE A 211 9.02 -12.51 20.45
CA ILE A 211 8.47 -12.34 19.10
C ILE A 211 9.06 -11.08 18.44
N GLY A 212 9.09 -9.95 19.15
CA GLY A 212 9.65 -8.70 18.63
C GLY A 212 11.12 -8.82 18.24
N LEU A 213 11.94 -9.41 19.12
CA LEU A 213 13.36 -9.67 18.86
C LEU A 213 13.56 -10.71 17.76
N GLY A 214 12.71 -11.73 17.67
CA GLY A 214 12.75 -12.70 16.57
C GLY A 214 12.49 -12.06 15.22
N ILE A 215 11.49 -11.18 15.11
CA ILE A 215 11.20 -10.43 13.89
C ILE A 215 12.35 -9.48 13.56
N ALA A 216 12.87 -8.74 14.55
CA ALA A 216 14.01 -7.84 14.35
C ALA A 216 15.27 -8.59 13.89
N GLY A 217 15.56 -9.74 14.48
CA GLY A 217 16.64 -10.63 14.08
C GLY A 217 16.46 -11.14 12.65
N LEU A 218 15.23 -11.53 12.27
CA LEU A 218 14.92 -11.96 10.91
C LEU A 218 15.14 -10.84 9.88
N ILE A 219 14.70 -9.62 10.18
CA ILE A 219 14.96 -8.43 9.33
C ILE A 219 16.47 -8.21 9.15
N LEU A 220 17.25 -8.33 10.23
CA LEU A 220 18.70 -8.16 10.16
C LEU A 220 19.37 -9.26 9.33
N LEU A 221 18.94 -10.52 9.48
CA LEU A 221 19.45 -11.63 8.68
C LEU A 221 19.13 -11.42 7.19
N GLU A 222 17.89 -11.06 6.86
CA GLU A 222 17.49 -10.77 5.49
C GLU A 222 18.29 -9.59 4.91
N TYR A 223 18.51 -8.53 5.69
CA TYR A 223 19.37 -7.43 5.28
C TYR A 223 20.79 -7.88 4.94
N CYS A 224 21.41 -8.67 5.82
CA CYS A 224 22.79 -9.12 5.66
C CYS A 224 22.98 -10.15 4.54
N PHE A 225 22.02 -11.06 4.35
CA PHE A 225 22.17 -12.21 3.45
C PHE A 225 21.42 -12.08 2.13
N MET A 226 20.32 -11.33 2.10
CA MET A 226 19.44 -11.20 0.93
C MET A 226 19.42 -9.79 0.33
N GLY A 227 19.96 -8.79 1.04
CA GLY A 227 19.98 -7.40 0.57
C GLY A 227 18.59 -6.78 0.52
N THR A 228 18.37 -5.83 -0.40
CA THR A 228 17.13 -5.04 -0.49
C THR A 228 16.39 -5.20 -1.83
N GLU A 229 16.66 -6.25 -2.60
CA GLU A 229 16.22 -6.36 -4.00
C GLU A 229 14.83 -6.97 -4.19
N TYR A 230 14.38 -7.80 -3.25
CA TYR A 230 13.08 -8.49 -3.34
C TYR A 230 11.93 -7.47 -3.20
N ASP A 231 10.67 -7.86 -3.06
CA ASP A 231 9.62 -7.03 -2.43
C ASP A 231 9.01 -7.74 -1.22
N LEU A 232 8.95 -9.07 -1.27
CA LEU A 232 8.38 -9.92 -0.22
C LEU A 232 9.48 -10.66 0.56
N TYR A 233 9.62 -10.34 1.84
CA TYR A 233 10.45 -11.09 2.79
C TYR A 233 9.60 -11.88 3.79
N PRO A 234 10.11 -13.00 4.32
CA PRO A 234 9.53 -13.66 5.48
C PRO A 234 9.25 -12.67 6.63
N SER A 235 10.18 -11.75 6.92
CA SER A 235 9.95 -10.70 7.92
C SER A 235 8.81 -9.76 7.58
N THR A 236 8.55 -9.49 6.30
CA THR A 236 7.42 -8.66 5.85
C THR A 236 6.09 -9.29 6.29
N LEU A 237 5.94 -10.61 6.15
CA LEU A 237 4.75 -11.34 6.63
C LEU A 237 4.61 -11.26 8.16
N PHE A 238 5.69 -11.57 8.88
CA PHE A 238 5.64 -11.61 10.34
C PHE A 238 5.48 -10.23 10.98
N SER A 239 6.23 -9.23 10.52
CA SER A 239 6.16 -7.86 11.01
C SER A 239 4.79 -7.24 10.76
N SER A 240 4.26 -7.33 9.53
CA SER A 240 2.94 -6.79 9.22
C SER A 240 1.85 -7.46 10.05
N SER A 241 1.90 -8.79 10.19
CA SER A 241 0.93 -9.56 11.00
C SER A 241 1.02 -9.23 12.49
N ALA A 242 2.24 -9.10 13.03
CA ALA A 242 2.47 -8.74 14.43
C ALA A 242 2.00 -7.32 14.74
N ILE A 243 2.30 -6.35 13.86
CA ILE A 243 1.81 -4.98 13.95
C ILE A 243 0.28 -4.95 13.92
N PHE A 244 -0.33 -5.70 13.00
CA PHE A 244 -1.79 -5.74 12.88
C PHE A 244 -2.44 -6.39 14.11
N PHE A 245 -1.87 -7.50 14.60
CA PHE A 245 -2.30 -8.16 15.83
C PHE A 245 -2.24 -7.21 17.02
N TYR A 246 -1.11 -6.51 17.20
CA TYR A 246 -0.93 -5.51 18.26
C TYR A 246 -1.99 -4.41 18.16
N ALA A 247 -2.19 -3.84 16.97
CA ALA A 247 -3.17 -2.77 16.77
C ALA A 247 -4.61 -3.21 17.04
N VAL A 248 -4.99 -4.44 16.70
CA VAL A 248 -6.33 -4.98 16.98
C VAL A 248 -6.53 -5.22 18.49
N ARG A 249 -5.51 -5.74 19.17
CA ARG A 249 -5.56 -6.04 20.61
C ARG A 249 -5.56 -4.76 21.45
N ASN A 250 -4.65 -3.85 21.14
CA ASN A 250 -4.33 -2.67 21.92
C ASN A 250 -4.88 -1.41 21.24
N GLY A 251 -6.20 -1.36 21.06
CA GLY A 251 -6.83 -0.40 20.15
C GLY A 251 -6.66 1.08 20.52
N THR A 252 -6.28 1.39 21.76
CA THR A 252 -6.17 2.76 22.28
C THR A 252 -4.79 3.10 22.85
N ASP A 253 -3.80 2.21 22.77
CA ASP A 253 -2.47 2.41 23.36
C ASP A 253 -1.69 3.55 22.70
N ILE A 254 -1.90 3.80 21.40
CA ILE A 254 -1.22 4.87 20.67
C ILE A 254 -2.27 5.88 20.19
N ASP A 255 -2.46 6.95 20.96
CA ASP A 255 -3.35 8.04 20.62
C ASP A 255 -2.58 9.35 20.38
N ILE A 256 -2.07 9.50 19.16
CA ILE A 256 -1.33 10.70 18.75
C ILE A 256 -2.19 11.49 17.74
N PRO A 257 -2.63 12.72 18.06
CA PRO A 257 -3.55 13.49 17.22
C PRO A 257 -3.09 13.67 15.77
N ILE A 258 -1.81 13.95 15.53
CA ILE A 258 -1.29 14.15 14.17
C ILE A 258 -1.34 12.84 13.35
N LEU A 259 -1.01 11.70 13.95
CA LEU A 259 -1.06 10.39 13.27
C LEU A 259 -2.50 10.00 12.95
N ASN A 260 -3.41 10.20 13.90
CA ASN A 260 -4.84 10.02 13.70
C ASN A 260 -5.36 10.86 12.53
N ASN A 261 -4.92 12.11 12.44
CA ASN A 261 -5.35 13.01 11.37
C ASN A 261 -4.83 12.54 10.00
N ILE A 262 -3.54 12.19 9.90
CA ILE A 262 -2.95 11.60 8.68
C ILE A 262 -3.72 10.36 8.25
N ALA A 263 -3.92 9.41 9.17
CA ALA A 263 -4.58 8.14 8.89
C ALA A 263 -6.03 8.29 8.40
N LYS A 264 -6.81 9.16 9.03
CA LYS A 264 -8.23 9.34 8.73
C LYS A 264 -8.48 10.15 7.48
N ARG A 265 -7.65 11.18 7.25
CA ARG A 265 -7.97 12.24 6.29
C ARG A 265 -7.05 12.26 5.08
N TYR A 266 -5.74 12.01 5.27
CA TYR A 266 -4.73 12.35 4.27
C TYR A 266 -4.01 11.16 3.65
N ALA A 267 -4.01 9.98 4.29
CA ALA A 267 -3.21 8.83 3.86
C ALA A 267 -3.39 8.45 2.38
N THR A 268 -4.64 8.43 1.88
CA THR A 268 -4.93 8.12 0.48
C THR A 268 -4.40 9.18 -0.48
N MET A 269 -4.49 10.46 -0.13
CA MET A 269 -4.01 11.53 -0.99
C MET A 269 -2.47 11.59 -0.99
N ILE A 270 -1.83 11.41 0.16
CA ILE A 270 -0.36 11.27 0.27
C ILE A 270 0.10 10.12 -0.61
N TYR A 271 -0.58 8.98 -0.52
CA TYR A 271 -0.31 7.82 -1.36
C TYR A 271 -0.40 8.12 -2.86
N ILE A 272 -1.40 8.88 -3.31
CA ILE A 272 -1.55 9.19 -4.74
C ILE A 272 -0.52 10.22 -5.20
N ILE A 273 -0.22 11.24 -4.39
CA ILE A 273 0.57 12.39 -4.85
C ILE A 273 2.07 12.24 -4.65
N HIS A 274 2.54 11.44 -3.69
CA HIS A 274 3.97 11.36 -3.40
C HIS A 274 4.85 11.00 -4.62
N PRO A 275 4.46 10.13 -5.57
CA PRO A 275 5.28 9.83 -6.75
C PRO A 275 5.43 11.03 -7.68
N PHE A 276 4.38 11.83 -7.82
CA PHE A 276 4.43 13.10 -8.56
C PHE A 276 5.35 14.12 -7.88
N ILE A 277 5.31 14.21 -6.56
CA ILE A 277 6.22 15.10 -5.81
C ILE A 277 7.66 14.61 -5.91
N ILE A 278 7.89 13.29 -5.86
CA ILE A 278 9.20 12.68 -6.13
C ILE A 278 9.67 13.04 -7.53
N PHE A 279 8.80 12.93 -8.54
CA PHE A 279 9.12 13.28 -9.93
C PHE A 279 9.57 14.74 -10.04
N ILE A 280 8.80 15.70 -9.51
CA ILE A 280 9.18 17.12 -9.48
C ILE A 280 10.49 17.33 -8.71
N PHE A 281 10.61 16.74 -7.52
CA PHE A 281 11.78 16.89 -6.66
C PHE A 281 13.05 16.42 -7.37
N ARG A 282 12.99 15.29 -8.08
CA ARG A 282 14.12 14.75 -8.86
C ARG A 282 14.51 15.65 -10.03
N SER A 283 13.56 16.34 -10.65
CA SER A 283 13.82 17.24 -11.78
C SER A 283 14.42 18.58 -11.38
N ILE A 284 14.11 19.09 -10.18
CA ILE A 284 14.52 20.43 -9.75
C ILE A 284 15.73 20.39 -8.80
N MET A 285 15.81 19.39 -7.91
CA MET A 285 16.80 19.41 -6.82
C MET A 285 18.16 18.88 -7.28
N PRO A 286 19.25 19.64 -7.09
CA PRO A 286 20.60 19.16 -7.39
C PRO A 286 20.97 18.02 -6.43
N ARG A 287 21.79 17.08 -6.89
CA ARG A 287 22.26 15.93 -6.10
C ARG A 287 23.30 16.33 -5.05
N ASN A 288 22.84 16.99 -3.98
CA ASN A 288 23.65 17.44 -2.85
C ASN A 288 23.17 16.80 -1.52
N THR A 289 23.71 17.26 -0.39
CA THR A 289 23.29 16.77 0.93
C THR A 289 21.80 16.96 1.20
N ILE A 290 21.18 18.06 0.73
CA ILE A 290 19.74 18.31 0.91
C ILE A 290 18.91 17.26 0.17
N TYR A 291 19.35 16.84 -1.03
CA TYR A 291 18.72 15.76 -1.78
C TYR A 291 18.67 14.45 -0.97
N SER A 292 19.72 14.13 -0.20
CA SER A 292 19.73 12.92 0.63
C SER A 292 18.66 12.93 1.75
N PHE A 293 18.21 14.12 2.18
CA PHE A 293 17.10 14.30 3.12
C PHE A 293 15.76 14.58 2.40
N GLY A 294 15.72 14.45 1.07
CA GLY A 294 14.57 14.76 0.23
C GLY A 294 13.30 14.03 0.65
N PHE A 295 13.42 12.83 1.23
CA PHE A 295 12.31 12.07 1.80
C PHE A 295 11.41 12.94 2.72
N PHE A 296 12.00 13.68 3.66
CA PHE A 296 11.23 14.47 4.62
C PHE A 296 10.49 15.62 3.93
N ILE A 297 11.13 16.25 2.95
CA ILE A 297 10.54 17.32 2.13
C ILE A 297 9.37 16.75 1.32
N ILE A 298 9.57 15.61 0.64
CA ILE A 298 8.56 14.93 -0.17
C ILE A 298 7.34 14.56 0.70
N PHE A 299 7.56 13.96 1.87
CA PHE A 299 6.47 13.58 2.78
C PHE A 299 5.71 14.82 3.28
N LEU A 300 6.43 15.87 3.69
CA LEU A 300 5.83 17.12 4.14
C LEU A 300 5.00 17.78 3.04
N LEU A 301 5.55 17.91 1.82
CA LEU A 301 4.82 18.47 0.67
C LEU A 301 3.60 17.63 0.30
N SER A 302 3.72 16.30 0.34
CA SER A 302 2.59 15.38 0.11
C SER A 302 1.48 15.61 1.14
N TYR A 303 1.85 15.79 2.41
CA TYR A 303 0.92 16.07 3.49
C TYR A 303 0.26 17.44 3.34
N LEU A 304 1.03 18.50 3.07
CA LEU A 304 0.51 19.85 2.89
C LEU A 304 -0.44 19.94 1.68
N LEU A 305 -0.10 19.33 0.56
CA LEU A 305 -1.00 19.30 -0.60
C LEU A 305 -2.26 18.50 -0.31
N SER A 306 -2.16 17.42 0.48
CA SER A 306 -3.33 16.66 0.92
C SER A 306 -4.27 17.51 1.80
N ILE A 307 -3.72 18.37 2.67
CA ILE A 307 -4.50 19.33 3.44
C ILE A 307 -5.20 20.33 2.51
N ALA A 308 -4.46 20.93 1.57
CA ALA A 308 -5.00 21.90 0.63
C ALA A 308 -6.13 21.31 -0.22
N PHE A 309 -5.94 20.09 -0.72
CA PHE A 309 -6.95 19.37 -1.49
C PHE A 309 -8.21 19.14 -0.67
N GLN A 310 -8.08 18.68 0.57
CA GLN A 310 -9.24 18.32 1.39
C GLN A 310 -9.98 19.52 1.98
N LYS A 311 -9.29 20.59 2.35
CA LYS A 311 -9.91 21.79 2.94
C LYS A 311 -10.44 22.77 1.89
N THR A 312 -9.76 22.89 0.75
CA THR A 312 -10.03 23.97 -0.20
C THR A 312 -10.65 23.46 -1.49
N ILE A 313 -10.12 22.37 -2.05
CA ILE A 313 -10.48 21.92 -3.40
C ILE A 313 -11.74 21.03 -3.37
N ARG A 314 -11.78 20.05 -2.46
CA ARG A 314 -12.90 19.10 -2.37
C ARG A 314 -14.25 19.75 -2.08
N PRO A 315 -14.40 20.69 -1.11
CA PRO A 315 -15.69 21.34 -0.87
C PRO A 315 -16.15 22.16 -2.08
N ARG A 316 -15.23 22.86 -2.75
CA ARG A 316 -15.52 23.68 -3.94
C ARG A 316 -15.94 22.85 -5.15
N LEU A 317 -15.31 21.68 -5.35
CA LEU A 317 -15.71 20.73 -6.40
C LEU A 317 -17.10 20.16 -6.14
N ILE A 318 -17.44 19.86 -4.88
CA ILE A 318 -18.77 19.34 -4.52
C ILE A 318 -19.84 20.43 -4.70
N SER A 319 -19.56 21.68 -4.32
CA SER A 319 -20.50 22.80 -4.52
C SER A 319 -20.66 23.22 -5.98
N ALA A 320 -19.72 22.86 -6.87
CA ALA A 320 -19.77 23.15 -8.29
C ALA A 320 -20.51 22.08 -9.11
N LEU A 321 -20.84 20.94 -8.52
CA LEU A 321 -21.68 19.92 -9.15
C LEU A 321 -23.15 20.31 -8.97
N PRO A 322 -23.97 20.25 -10.03
CA PRO A 322 -25.41 20.51 -9.89
C PRO A 322 -25.99 19.53 -8.86
N ALA A 323 -26.79 20.06 -7.93
CA ALA A 323 -27.47 19.25 -6.92
C ALA A 323 -28.25 18.13 -7.62
N GLN A 324 -27.91 16.88 -7.33
CA GLN A 324 -28.68 15.70 -7.74
C GLN A 324 -29.69 15.34 -6.68
#